data_AF-A0A3S1M8P0-F1
#
_entry.id   AF-A0A3S1M8P0-F1
#
_cell.length_a   1.000
_cell.length_b   1.000
_cell.length_c   1.000
_cell.angle_alpha   90.00
_cell.angle_beta   90.00
_cell.angle_gamma   90.00
#
_symmetry.space_group_name_H-M   'P 1'
#
loop_
_entity.id
_entity.type
_entity.pdbx_description
1 polymer ?
#
loop_
_entity_poly.entity_id
_entity_poly.type
_entity_poly.pdbx_seq_one_letter_code
_entity_poly.pdbx_strand_id
1 'polypeptide(L)'
;EMIEKLASLPPVGSALDQILHHFGTDTVAEVTGRSRRIVKKTGRDGIDRLAVENRPGSANLAETQGYMDDDKRILVFSDAGGTGRSYHADLGVRNQRLRKHYLLESGWRADNAIQGLGRTHRTNQKQPPLFRPMAANVKAGKR
;
A
#
# COMPACT_ATOMS: atom_id res chain seq x y z
N GLU A 1 13.82 -6.15 -33.62
CA GLU A 1 14.86 -5.54 -32.76
C GLU A 1 14.34 -4.67 -31.61
N MET A 2 13.79 -3.46 -31.80
CA MET A 2 13.48 -2.57 -30.65
C MET A 2 12.34 -3.07 -29.75
N ILE A 3 11.32 -3.73 -30.32
CA ILE A 3 10.19 -4.31 -29.56
C ILE A 3 10.62 -5.55 -28.77
N GLU A 4 11.49 -6.40 -29.33
CA GLU A 4 12.03 -7.58 -28.64
C GLU A 4 12.94 -7.19 -27.48
N LYS A 5 13.70 -6.09 -27.64
CA LYS A 5 14.52 -5.53 -26.57
C LYS A 5 13.67 -4.93 -25.44
N LEU A 6 12.53 -4.30 -25.76
CA LEU A 6 11.54 -3.84 -24.77
C LEU A 6 10.84 -5.00 -24.05
N ALA A 7 10.50 -6.07 -24.78
CA ALA A 7 9.86 -7.27 -24.22
C ALA A 7 10.80 -8.14 -23.37
N SER A 8 12.12 -8.00 -23.55
CA SER A 8 13.15 -8.70 -22.78
C SER A 8 13.65 -7.92 -21.57
N LEU A 9 13.23 -6.66 -21.39
CA LEU A 9 13.48 -5.94 -20.15
C LEU A 9 12.71 -6.61 -19.01
N PRO A 10 13.34 -6.79 -17.84
CA PRO A 10 12.63 -7.28 -16.67
C PRO A 10 11.45 -6.33 -16.40
N PRO A 11 10.23 -6.85 -16.22
CA PRO A 11 9.09 -6.00 -15.93
C PRO A 11 9.41 -5.20 -14.67
N VAL A 12 9.41 -3.86 -14.80
CA VAL A 12 9.56 -2.98 -13.64
C VAL A 12 8.26 -3.10 -12.86
N GLY A 13 8.29 -3.91 -11.80
CA GLY A 13 7.16 -4.09 -10.90
C GLY A 13 6.74 -2.74 -10.33
N SER A 14 5.43 -2.54 -10.16
CA SER A 14 4.92 -1.32 -9.53
C SER A 14 5.52 -1.17 -8.13
N ALA A 15 5.60 0.06 -7.61
CA ALA A 15 6.16 0.28 -6.28
C ALA A 15 5.36 -0.50 -5.19
N LEU A 16 4.05 -0.68 -5.39
CA LEU A 16 3.22 -1.55 -4.55
C LEU A 16 3.63 -3.02 -4.64
N ASP A 17 3.91 -3.55 -5.83
CA ASP A 17 4.38 -4.94 -5.97
C ASP A 17 5.72 -5.15 -5.27
N GLN A 18 6.63 -4.18 -5.36
CA GLN A 18 7.91 -4.23 -4.64
C GLN A 18 7.73 -4.22 -3.11
N ILE A 19 6.81 -3.40 -2.60
CA ILE A 19 6.46 -3.41 -1.16
C ILE A 19 5.89 -4.77 -0.76
N LEU A 20 4.98 -5.33 -1.55
CA LEU A 20 4.37 -6.64 -1.27
C LEU A 20 5.41 -7.77 -1.33
N HIS A 21 6.34 -7.74 -2.28
CA HIS A 21 7.39 -8.76 -2.40
C HIS A 21 8.43 -8.66 -1.28
N HIS A 22 8.69 -7.44 -0.78
CA HIS A 22 9.66 -7.24 0.30
C HIS A 22 9.09 -7.58 1.68
N PHE A 23 7.88 -7.10 2.00
CA PHE A 23 7.30 -7.26 3.34
C PHE A 23 6.31 -8.42 3.47
N GLY A 24 5.86 -8.99 2.34
CA GLY A 24 4.85 -10.02 2.31
C GLY A 24 3.42 -9.50 2.48
N THR A 25 2.46 -10.28 2.00
CA THR A 25 1.02 -9.96 2.07
C THR A 25 0.46 -10.05 3.48
N ASP A 26 1.15 -10.76 4.39
CA ASP A 26 0.72 -10.90 5.79
C ASP A 26 1.05 -9.65 6.60
N THR A 27 2.08 -8.89 6.20
CA THR A 27 2.49 -7.64 6.87
C THR A 27 1.81 -6.41 6.27
N VAL A 28 1.49 -6.47 4.98
CA VAL A 28 0.97 -5.34 4.19
C VAL A 28 -0.53 -5.46 4.01
N ALA A 29 -1.25 -4.48 4.55
CA ALA A 29 -2.65 -4.22 4.27
C ALA A 29 -2.80 -3.46 2.95
N GLU A 30 -3.34 -4.13 1.93
CA GLU A 30 -3.58 -3.52 0.62
C GLU A 30 -5.05 -3.06 0.48
N VAL A 31 -5.30 -1.76 0.57
CA VAL A 31 -6.63 -1.15 0.41
C VAL A 31 -6.69 -0.32 -0.87
N THR A 32 -6.64 -1.01 -2.00
CA THR A 32 -6.61 -0.41 -3.34
C THR A 32 -7.77 -0.91 -4.21
N GLY A 33 -7.96 -0.31 -5.38
CA GLY A 33 -8.91 -0.79 -6.40
C GLY A 33 -8.43 -1.99 -7.22
N ARG A 34 -7.28 -2.59 -6.91
CA ARG A 34 -6.76 -3.74 -7.68
C ARG A 34 -7.63 -4.97 -7.46
N SER A 35 -8.17 -5.52 -8.55
CA SER A 35 -8.82 -6.85 -8.55
C SER A 35 -7.82 -8.00 -8.65
N ARG A 36 -6.56 -7.71 -9.02
CA ARG A 36 -5.48 -8.69 -9.17
C ARG A 36 -4.15 -8.14 -8.66
N ARG A 37 -3.34 -9.00 -8.04
CA ARG A 37 -1.98 -8.69 -7.61
C ARG A 37 -0.98 -9.77 -8.02
N ILE A 38 0.30 -9.39 -8.10
CA ILE A 38 1.40 -10.32 -8.36
C ILE A 38 2.07 -10.62 -7.03
N VAL A 39 2.04 -11.88 -6.61
CA VAL A 39 2.72 -12.33 -5.39
C VAL A 39 3.87 -13.25 -5.73
N LYS A 40 4.85 -13.29 -4.84
CA LYS A 40 5.98 -14.20 -4.91
C LYS A 40 5.64 -15.45 -4.09
N LYS A 41 5.58 -16.62 -4.73
CA LYS A 41 5.33 -17.91 -4.09
C LYS A 41 6.57 -18.78 -4.19
N THR A 42 7.06 -19.23 -3.05
CA THR A 42 8.16 -20.20 -2.99
C THR A 42 7.57 -21.60 -3.19
N GLY A 43 7.97 -22.28 -4.26
CA GLY A 43 7.57 -23.67 -4.50
C GLY A 43 8.19 -24.62 -3.49
N ARG A 44 7.75 -25.89 -3.49
CA ARG A 44 8.34 -26.95 -2.65
C ARG A 44 9.81 -27.22 -2.97
N ASP A 45 10.23 -26.81 -4.15
CA ASP A 45 11.60 -26.84 -4.66
C ASP A 45 12.46 -25.64 -4.20
N GLY A 46 11.91 -24.74 -3.37
CA GLY A 46 12.60 -23.54 -2.91
C GLY A 46 12.71 -22.44 -3.97
N ILE A 47 12.14 -22.65 -5.17
CA ILE A 47 12.22 -21.70 -6.26
C ILE A 47 11.05 -20.73 -6.16
N ASP A 48 11.40 -19.46 -6.09
CA ASP A 48 10.44 -18.37 -6.10
C ASP A 48 9.83 -18.16 -7.48
N ARG A 49 8.50 -18.18 -7.55
CA ARG A 49 7.73 -17.95 -8.76
C ARG A 49 6.76 -16.81 -8.55
N LEU A 50 6.61 -15.98 -9.57
CA LEU A 50 5.58 -14.95 -9.59
C LEU A 50 4.24 -15.60 -9.97
N ALA A 51 3.21 -15.33 -9.16
CA ALA A 51 1.86 -15.81 -9.38
C ALA A 51 0.87 -14.65 -9.34
N VAL A 52 -0.15 -14.69 -10.19
CA VAL A 52 -1.25 -13.72 -10.16
C VAL A 52 -2.33 -14.24 -9.22
N GLU A 53 -2.72 -13.42 -8.26
CA GLU A 53 -3.83 -13.68 -7.34
C GLU A 53 -4.99 -12.73 -7.59
N ASN A 54 -6.20 -13.28 -7.63
CA ASN A 54 -7.43 -12.50 -7.62
C ASN A 54 -7.71 -11.99 -6.19
N ARG A 55 -8.08 -10.72 -6.08
CA ARG A 55 -8.53 -10.09 -4.84
C ARG A 55 -10.06 -10.03 -4.85
N PRO A 56 -10.75 -10.68 -3.89
CA PRO A 56 -12.21 -10.61 -3.82
C PRO A 56 -12.68 -9.18 -3.50
N GLY A 57 -13.94 -8.86 -3.78
CA GLY A 57 -14.51 -7.55 -3.46
C GLY A 57 -14.46 -7.21 -1.95
N SER A 58 -14.45 -8.23 -1.10
CA SER A 58 -14.29 -8.10 0.36
C SER A 58 -12.85 -7.88 0.82
N ALA A 59 -11.85 -7.97 -0.07
CA ALA A 59 -10.43 -7.88 0.31
C ALA A 59 -10.14 -6.58 1.08
N ASN A 60 -10.63 -5.44 0.60
CA ASN A 60 -10.38 -4.15 1.25
C ASN A 60 -10.95 -4.09 2.68
N LEU A 61 -12.03 -4.82 2.98
CA LEU A 61 -12.57 -4.90 4.34
C LEU A 61 -11.66 -5.72 5.25
N ALA A 62 -11.25 -6.92 4.80
CA ALA A 62 -10.36 -7.79 5.56
C ALA A 62 -8.98 -7.15 5.79
N GLU A 63 -8.44 -6.49 4.76
CA GLU A 63 -7.16 -5.77 4.83
C GLU A 63 -7.23 -4.57 5.80
N THR A 64 -8.35 -3.85 5.80
CA THR A 64 -8.59 -2.77 6.77
C THR A 64 -8.66 -3.31 8.19
N GLN A 65 -9.42 -4.39 8.40
CA GLN A 65 -9.57 -4.99 9.72
C GLN A 65 -8.22 -5.48 10.25
N GLY A 66 -7.47 -6.23 9.43
CA GLY A 66 -6.14 -6.71 9.83
C GLY A 66 -5.16 -5.58 10.16
N TYR A 67 -5.26 -4.42 9.49
CA TYR A 67 -4.48 -3.25 9.90
C TYR A 67 -4.92 -2.68 11.25
N MET A 68 -6.23 -2.54 11.48
CA MET A 68 -6.76 -1.94 12.72
C MET A 68 -6.63 -2.87 13.94
N ASP A 69 -6.61 -4.19 13.71
CA ASP A 69 -6.35 -5.22 14.72
C ASP A 69 -4.87 -5.44 14.99
N ASP A 70 -3.99 -4.69 14.32
CA ASP A 70 -2.53 -4.74 14.46
C ASP A 70 -1.87 -6.02 13.93
N ASP A 71 -2.63 -6.86 13.21
CA ASP A 71 -2.12 -8.04 12.51
C ASP A 71 -1.24 -7.65 11.32
N LYS A 72 -1.62 -6.57 10.63
CA LYS A 72 -0.87 -5.98 9.51
C LYS A 72 -0.27 -4.63 9.92
N ARG A 73 1.03 -4.47 9.74
CA ARG A 73 1.77 -3.28 10.21
C ARG A 73 1.84 -2.16 9.20
N ILE A 74 1.76 -2.49 7.92
CA ILE A 74 1.93 -1.54 6.82
C ILE A 74 0.57 -1.40 6.14
N LEU A 75 0.11 -0.17 5.93
CA LEU A 75 -1.10 0.10 5.16
C LEU A 75 -0.71 0.82 3.87
N VAL A 76 -1.14 0.27 2.74
CA VAL A 76 -1.09 0.94 1.44
C VAL A 76 -2.52 1.11 0.94
N PHE A 77 -2.90 2.36 0.68
CA PHE A 77 -4.24 2.67 0.21
C PHE A 77 -4.22 3.60 -1.00
N SER A 78 -5.25 3.51 -1.82
CA SER A 78 -5.53 4.45 -2.91
C SER A 78 -6.97 4.96 -2.81
N ASP A 79 -7.29 6.03 -3.55
CA ASP A 79 -8.67 6.57 -3.56
C ASP A 79 -9.73 5.53 -3.92
N ALA A 80 -9.41 4.63 -4.85
CA ALA A 80 -10.34 3.59 -5.29
C ALA A 80 -10.66 2.53 -4.21
N GLY A 81 -9.82 2.38 -3.18
CA GLY A 81 -10.04 1.39 -2.11
C GLY A 81 -10.57 1.98 -0.79
N GLY A 82 -10.45 3.29 -0.59
CA GLY A 82 -10.54 3.92 0.73
C GLY A 82 -11.84 4.67 1.07
N THR A 83 -12.89 4.61 0.26
CA THR A 83 -14.12 5.39 0.53
C THR A 83 -14.74 5.00 1.88
N GLY A 84 -14.99 6.00 2.74
CA GLY A 84 -15.67 5.84 4.02
C GLY A 84 -14.87 5.15 5.15
N ARG A 85 -13.58 4.84 4.94
CA ARG A 85 -12.76 4.13 5.93
C ARG A 85 -11.84 5.08 6.70
N SER A 86 -11.63 4.78 7.98
CA SER A 86 -10.65 5.47 8.81
C SER A 86 -9.60 4.49 9.31
N TYR A 87 -8.36 4.98 9.34
CA TYR A 87 -7.17 4.24 9.75
C TYR A 87 -6.42 4.98 10.86
N HIS A 88 -7.08 5.91 11.54
CA HIS A 88 -6.45 6.68 12.61
C HIS A 88 -6.08 5.78 13.80
N ALA A 89 -5.19 6.26 14.67
CA ALA A 89 -4.83 5.55 15.89
C ALA A 89 -5.91 5.77 16.97
N ASP A 90 -7.13 5.29 16.70
CA ASP A 90 -8.29 5.41 17.59
C ASP A 90 -8.00 4.77 18.96
N LEU A 91 -8.43 5.38 20.05
CA LEU A 91 -8.32 4.81 21.40
C LEU A 91 -9.14 3.51 21.56
N GLY A 92 -10.16 3.31 20.73
CA GLY A 92 -11.02 2.11 20.73
C GLY A 92 -10.50 0.92 19.92
N VAL A 93 -9.40 1.06 19.17
CA VAL A 93 -8.85 -0.04 18.35
C VAL A 93 -7.54 -0.54 18.92
N ARG A 94 -7.16 -1.78 18.53
CA ARG A 94 -5.91 -2.39 18.99
C ARG A 94 -4.69 -1.68 18.42
N ASN A 95 -4.67 -1.40 17.12
CA ASN A 95 -3.55 -0.72 16.50
C ASN A 95 -3.58 0.79 16.80
N GLN A 96 -2.95 1.17 17.92
CA GLN A 96 -2.80 2.57 18.31
C GLN A 96 -1.41 3.13 17.96
N ARG A 97 -0.71 2.59 16.96
CA ARG A 97 0.65 3.04 16.59
C ARG A 97 0.64 4.41 15.91
N LEU A 98 1.73 5.16 16.02
CA LEU A 98 1.92 6.41 15.30
C LEU A 98 1.80 6.18 13.79
N ARG A 99 0.91 6.93 13.13
CA ARG A 99 0.71 6.88 11.67
C ARG A 99 1.80 7.69 10.99
N LYS A 100 2.83 7.01 10.47
CA LYS A 100 3.90 7.62 9.68
C LYS A 100 3.53 7.54 8.19
N HIS A 101 3.18 8.68 7.61
CA HIS A 101 2.78 8.75 6.21
C HIS A 101 3.98 8.95 5.29
N TYR A 102 4.05 8.09 4.28
CA TYR A 102 5.00 8.19 3.18
C TYR A 102 4.21 8.36 1.88
N LEU A 103 4.49 9.42 1.13
CA LEU A 103 3.92 9.64 -0.19
C LEU A 103 4.88 9.08 -1.24
N LEU A 104 4.47 8.00 -1.92
CA LEU A 104 5.35 7.24 -2.81
C LEU A 104 5.32 7.76 -4.25
N GLU A 105 4.12 8.01 -4.78
CA GLU A 105 3.92 8.58 -6.10
C GLU A 105 2.98 9.78 -5.97
N SER A 106 3.56 10.97 -5.75
CA SER A 106 2.82 12.21 -5.96
C SER A 106 2.62 12.37 -7.47
N GLY A 107 1.57 11.74 -8.01
CA GLY A 107 1.11 12.11 -9.36
C GLY A 107 0.75 13.59 -9.42
N TRP A 108 0.28 14.04 -10.58
CA TRP A 108 -0.25 15.40 -10.77
C TRP A 108 -1.46 15.76 -9.87
N ARG A 109 -1.97 14.77 -9.10
CA ARG A 109 -3.07 14.87 -8.14
C ARG A 109 -2.61 14.67 -6.69
N ALA A 110 -1.68 15.52 -6.24
CA ALA A 110 -1.25 15.52 -4.84
C ALA A 110 -2.38 15.89 -3.86
N ASP A 111 -3.38 16.64 -4.33
CA ASP A 111 -4.64 16.96 -3.65
C ASP A 111 -5.43 15.72 -3.21
N ASN A 112 -5.50 14.69 -4.06
CA ASN A 112 -6.14 13.43 -3.71
C ASN A 112 -5.38 12.67 -2.61
N ALA A 113 -4.04 12.71 -2.64
CA ALA A 113 -3.23 12.13 -1.57
C ALA A 113 -3.46 12.85 -0.22
N ILE A 114 -3.71 14.16 -0.26
CA ILE A 114 -4.07 14.97 0.92
C ILE A 114 -5.43 14.55 1.49
N GLN A 115 -6.44 14.27 0.65
CA GLN A 115 -7.72 13.73 1.13
C GLN A 115 -7.53 12.37 1.83
N GLY A 116 -6.58 11.57 1.36
CA GLY A 116 -6.10 10.37 2.04
C GLY A 116 -5.65 10.59 3.48
N LEU A 117 -5.05 11.74 3.80
CA LEU A 117 -4.59 12.07 5.16
C LEU A 117 -5.76 12.30 6.13
N GLY A 118 -6.91 12.77 5.65
CA GLY A 118 -8.14 12.89 6.46
C GLY A 118 -8.68 11.54 6.96
N ARG A 119 -8.15 10.42 6.45
CA ARG A 119 -8.52 9.07 6.91
C ARG A 119 -7.76 8.65 8.16
N THR A 120 -6.63 9.28 8.47
CA THR A 120 -5.76 8.96 9.63
C THR A 120 -5.69 10.06 10.69
N HIS A 121 -6.23 11.25 10.40
CA HIS A 121 -6.35 12.33 11.38
C HIS A 121 -7.81 12.52 11.78
N ARG A 122 -8.18 12.11 13.00
CA ARG A 122 -9.57 12.14 13.51
C ARG A 122 -9.61 12.48 15.01
N THR A 123 -10.80 12.81 15.51
CA THR A 123 -11.07 12.89 16.96
C THR A 123 -10.89 11.51 17.60
N ASN A 124 -10.71 11.45 18.94
CA ASN A 124 -10.48 10.21 19.68
C ASN A 124 -9.19 9.43 19.33
N GLN A 125 -8.24 10.06 18.65
CA GLN A 125 -6.94 9.44 18.36
C GLN A 125 -5.98 9.56 19.55
N LYS A 126 -5.18 8.52 19.79
CA LYS A 126 -4.12 8.51 20.80
C LYS A 126 -3.01 9.53 20.51
N GLN A 127 -2.65 9.68 19.25
CA GLN A 127 -1.69 10.69 18.79
C GLN A 127 -1.95 11.08 17.33
N PRO A 128 -1.56 12.32 16.92
CA PRO A 128 -1.66 12.74 15.54
C PRO A 128 -0.70 12.01 14.60
N PRO A 129 -1.03 11.92 13.30
CA PRO A 129 -0.13 11.36 12.30
C PRO A 129 1.14 12.21 12.14
N LEU A 130 2.25 11.56 11.81
CA LEU A 130 3.49 12.20 11.38
C LEU A 130 3.58 12.12 9.85
N PHE A 131 3.66 13.26 9.19
CA PHE A 131 3.92 13.31 7.76
C PHE A 131 5.42 13.44 7.49
N ARG A 132 5.98 12.50 6.72
CA ARG A 132 7.36 12.59 6.24
C ARG A 132 7.35 12.72 4.72
N PRO A 133 7.50 13.95 4.17
CA PRO A 133 7.72 14.08 2.74
C PRO A 133 9.01 13.35 2.39
N MET A 134 8.93 12.39 1.48
CA MET A 134 10.12 11.70 0.97
C MET A 134 10.51 12.33 -0.36
N ALA A 135 11.74 12.86 -0.41
CA ALA A 135 12.40 13.15 -1.66
C ALA A 135 13.17 11.88 -2.07
N ALA A 136 12.55 11.05 -2.91
CA ALA A 136 13.28 9.99 -3.60
C ALA A 136 13.74 10.51 -4.97
N ASN A 137 14.90 10.06 -5.45
CA ASN A 137 15.43 10.40 -6.78
C ASN A 137 14.66 9.64 -7.88
N VAL A 138 13.35 9.84 -7.91
CA VAL A 138 12.42 9.33 -8.92
C VAL A 138 12.09 10.51 -9.82
N LYS A 139 12.08 10.30 -11.14
CA LYS A 139 11.97 11.35 -12.17
C LYS A 139 10.71 12.26 -12.08
N ALA A 140 9.81 12.01 -11.13
CA ALA A 140 8.59 12.79 -10.86
C ALA A 140 8.69 13.73 -9.63
N GLY A 141 9.79 13.73 -8.88
CA GLY A 141 10.02 14.72 -7.82
C GLY A 141 10.51 16.03 -8.40
N LYS A 142 9.61 16.91 -8.87
CA LYS A 142 10.00 18.30 -9.16
C LYS A 142 10.25 19.03 -7.84
N ARG A 143 11.42 19.66 -7.75
CA ARG A 143 11.86 20.60 -6.72
C ARG A 143 10.83 21.69 -6.47
#